data_AF-A0A7H0MKR7-F1
#
_entry.id   AF-A0A7H0MKR7-F1
#
_cell.length_a   1.000
_cell.length_b   1.000
_cell.length_c   1.000
_cell.angle_alpha   90.00
_cell.angle_beta   90.00
_cell.angle_gamma   90.00
#
_symmetry.space_group_name_H-M   'P 1'
#
loop_
_entity.id
_entity.type
_entity.pdbx_description
1 polymer ?
#
loop_
_entity_poly.entity_id
_entity_poly.type
_entity_poly.pdbx_seq_one_letter_code
_entity_poly.pdbx_strand_id
1 'polypeptide(L)'
;MPEYRTWVEVSLTDELKPSYPLRVDAYAMVGHSPYFNQCNKEHAKFKIRISSFLSSDKENEYDPSYNYVGKYEEVSSIDELNTRLSNLNINLEEFVDSSQDTAYPL
;
A
#
# COMPACT_ATOMS: atom_id res chain seq x y z
N MET A 1 -29.08 -1.11 -0.53
CA MET A 1 -28.00 -1.51 0.41
C MET A 1 -26.94 -0.44 0.35
N PRO A 2 -26.22 -0.14 1.44
CA PRO A 2 -25.14 0.84 1.37
C PRO A 2 -24.11 0.35 0.35
N GLU A 3 -23.75 1.20 -0.61
CA GLU A 3 -22.69 0.89 -1.55
C GLU A 3 -21.36 1.13 -0.86
N TYR A 4 -20.53 0.08 -0.77
CA TYR A 4 -19.19 0.16 -0.21
C TYR A 4 -18.17 0.14 -1.35
N ARG A 5 -17.14 0.99 -1.24
CA ARG A 5 -15.92 0.89 -2.04
C ARG A 5 -14.85 0.23 -1.20
N THR A 6 -14.28 -0.84 -1.73
CA THR A 6 -13.19 -1.57 -1.10
C THR A 6 -11.87 -1.17 -1.73
N TRP A 7 -10.89 -0.89 -0.88
CA TRP A 7 -9.52 -0.53 -1.22
C TRP A 7 -8.61 -1.65 -0.78
N VAL A 8 -7.68 -2.01 -1.66
CA VAL A 8 -6.63 -2.98 -1.36
C VAL A 8 -5.30 -2.23 -1.38
N GLU A 9 -4.61 -2.27 -0.26
CA GLU A 9 -3.27 -1.72 -0.08
C GLU A 9 -2.27 -2.85 -0.12
N VAL A 10 -1.21 -2.67 -0.89
CA VAL A 10 -0.05 -3.56 -0.88
C VAL A 10 1.19 -2.72 -0.67
N SER A 11 2.04 -3.13 0.28
CA SER A 11 3.34 -2.49 0.49
C SER A 11 4.37 -3.52 0.92
N LEU A 12 5.66 -3.20 0.77
CA LEU A 12 6.72 -4.03 1.35
C LEU A 12 6.66 -3.97 2.88
N THR A 13 6.96 -5.10 3.54
CA THR A 13 7.07 -5.17 5.01
C THR A 13 8.12 -4.20 5.53
N ASP A 14 7.86 -3.60 6.70
CA ASP A 14 8.69 -2.50 7.23
C ASP A 14 10.13 -2.92 7.55
N GLU A 15 10.37 -4.19 7.86
CA GLU A 15 11.72 -4.75 8.11
C GLU A 15 12.52 -4.99 6.83
N LEU A 16 11.83 -5.11 5.69
CA LEU A 16 12.44 -5.15 4.35
C LEU A 16 12.49 -3.77 3.70
N LYS A 17 11.86 -2.76 4.32
CA LYS A 17 12.24 -1.37 4.08
C LYS A 17 13.61 -1.21 4.72
N PRO A 18 14.63 -0.79 3.98
CA PRO A 18 15.97 -0.75 4.54
C PRO A 18 16.02 0.18 5.76
N SER A 19 16.80 -0.24 6.75
CA SER A 19 17.07 0.55 7.94
C SER A 19 17.67 1.90 7.53
N TYR A 20 16.94 2.97 7.77
CA TYR A 20 17.57 4.28 7.96
C TYR A 20 18.59 4.15 9.10
N PRO A 21 19.82 4.69 8.98
CA PRO A 21 20.00 6.09 8.61
C PRO A 21 21.00 6.29 7.47
N LEU A 22 20.56 6.97 6.42
CA LEU A 22 21.52 7.73 5.63
C LEU A 22 22.10 8.81 6.56
N ARG A 23 23.43 8.85 6.70
CA ARG A 23 24.12 10.07 7.15
C ARG A 23 23.94 11.11 6.03
N VAL A 24 22.78 11.72 5.97
CA VAL A 24 22.52 12.88 5.14
C VAL A 24 22.42 14.09 6.05
N ASP A 25 23.00 15.20 5.60
CA ASP A 25 22.86 16.49 6.27
C ASP A 25 21.37 16.83 6.43
N ALA A 26 21.05 17.60 7.47
CA ALA A 26 19.70 18.10 7.67
C ALA A 26 19.18 18.76 6.37
N TYR A 27 17.94 18.46 5.99
CA TYR A 27 17.23 18.98 4.81
C TYR A 27 17.62 18.43 3.43
N ALA A 28 18.36 17.31 3.35
CA ALA A 28 18.58 16.65 2.06
C ALA A 28 17.27 16.08 1.48
N MET A 29 16.87 16.55 0.29
CA MET A 29 15.76 15.96 -0.47
C MET A 29 16.23 14.64 -1.11
N VAL A 30 15.66 13.51 -0.66
CA VAL A 30 16.11 12.15 -1.03
C VAL A 30 15.41 11.60 -2.29
N GLY A 31 14.45 12.33 -2.85
CA GLY A 31 13.79 11.95 -4.11
C GLY A 31 14.81 11.86 -5.25
N HIS A 32 14.89 10.71 -5.93
CA HIS A 32 15.82 10.41 -7.03
C HIS A 32 17.31 10.27 -6.67
N SER A 33 17.65 10.03 -5.39
CA SER A 33 19.03 9.73 -5.01
C SER A 33 19.55 8.42 -5.65
N PRO A 34 20.82 8.36 -6.11
CA PRO A 34 21.45 7.11 -6.59
C PRO A 34 21.57 6.03 -5.50
N TYR A 35 21.31 6.39 -4.24
CA TYR A 35 21.24 5.49 -3.09
C TYR A 35 19.82 4.99 -2.79
N PHE A 36 18.96 4.91 -3.82
CA PHE A 36 17.60 4.43 -3.63
C PHE A 36 17.59 2.96 -3.18
N ASN A 37 16.61 2.65 -2.34
CA ASN A 37 16.44 1.36 -1.71
C ASN A 37 16.18 0.27 -2.77
N GLN A 38 17.07 -0.71 -2.87
CA GLN A 38 16.87 -1.88 -3.73
C GLN A 38 16.52 -3.09 -2.87
N CYS A 39 15.30 -3.63 -3.06
CA CYS A 39 14.91 -4.93 -2.53
C CYS A 39 15.09 -5.97 -3.64
N ASN A 40 15.84 -7.03 -3.36
CA ASN A 40 15.90 -8.19 -4.27
C ASN A 40 14.53 -8.88 -4.27
N LYS A 41 14.03 -9.25 -5.45
CA LYS A 41 12.71 -9.89 -5.62
C LYS A 41 12.57 -11.16 -4.78
N GLU A 42 13.64 -11.95 -4.69
CA GLU A 42 13.68 -13.23 -3.95
C GLU A 42 13.52 -13.07 -2.43
N HIS A 43 13.81 -11.87 -1.89
CA HIS A 43 13.68 -11.58 -0.47
C HIS A 43 12.48 -10.69 -0.14
N ALA A 44 11.70 -10.32 -1.15
CA ALA A 44 10.58 -9.39 -0.97
C ALA A 44 9.41 -10.08 -0.23
N LYS A 45 9.03 -9.48 0.89
CA LYS A 45 7.81 -9.81 1.64
C LYS A 45 6.92 -8.57 1.68
N PHE A 46 5.63 -8.81 1.57
CA PHE A 46 4.61 -7.78 1.42
C PHE A 46 3.67 -7.79 2.63
N LYS A 47 3.01 -6.67 2.85
CA LYS A 47 1.83 -6.57 3.70
C LYS A 47 0.66 -6.09 2.85
N ILE A 48 -0.46 -6.76 2.99
CA ILE A 48 -1.72 -6.42 2.33
C ILE A 48 -2.74 -5.97 3.36
N ARG A 49 -3.51 -4.93 3.05
CA ARG A 49 -4.65 -4.49 3.89
C ARG A 49 -5.84 -4.24 2.99
N ILE A 50 -7.00 -4.70 3.43
CA ILE A 50 -8.27 -4.50 2.73
C ILE A 50 -9.15 -3.61 3.61
N SER A 51 -9.60 -2.50 3.08
CA SER A 51 -10.42 -1.52 3.78
C SER A 51 -11.67 -1.21 2.97
N SER A 52 -12.83 -1.15 3.61
CA SER A 52 -14.08 -0.78 2.93
C SER A 52 -14.64 0.51 3.51
N PHE A 53 -15.08 1.41 2.62
CA PHE A 53 -15.67 2.70 3.00
C PHE A 53 -17.00 2.87 2.29
N LEU A 54 -17.93 3.63 2.89
CA LEU A 54 -19.18 3.94 2.23
C LEU A 54 -18.92 4.88 1.04
N SER A 55 -19.47 4.55 -0.14
CA SER A 55 -19.42 5.41 -1.32
C SER A 55 -19.96 6.81 -1.02
N SER A 56 -21.03 6.87 -0.22
CA SER A 56 -21.68 8.11 0.19
C SER A 56 -20.76 9.02 0.99
N ASP A 57 -19.85 8.49 1.80
CA ASP A 57 -18.95 9.32 2.60
C ASP A 57 -18.03 10.10 1.67
N LYS A 58 -17.49 9.43 0.64
CA LYS A 58 -16.65 10.07 -0.38
C LYS A 58 -17.42 11.07 -1.24
N GLU A 59 -18.64 10.73 -1.67
CA GLU A 59 -19.46 11.60 -2.54
C GLU A 59 -19.94 12.86 -1.84
N ASN A 60 -20.10 12.81 -0.51
CA ASN A 60 -20.52 13.95 0.30
C ASN A 60 -19.36 14.65 1.02
N GLU A 61 -18.11 14.30 0.69
CA GLU A 61 -16.89 14.85 1.30
C GLU A 61 -16.86 14.70 2.85
N TYR A 62 -17.46 13.62 3.36
CA TYR A 62 -17.42 13.28 4.77
C TYR A 62 -16.17 12.48 5.11
N ASP A 63 -15.72 12.63 6.36
CA ASP A 63 -14.67 11.78 6.92
C ASP A 63 -15.12 10.31 6.86
N PRO A 64 -14.38 9.44 6.14
CA PRO A 64 -14.81 8.07 5.91
C PRO A 64 -14.81 7.27 7.22
N SER A 65 -15.83 6.43 7.40
CA SER A 65 -15.88 5.57 8.60
C SER A 65 -14.76 4.52 8.60
N TYR A 66 -13.87 4.57 9.57
CA TYR A 66 -12.76 3.61 9.72
C TYR A 66 -13.17 2.26 10.37
N ASN A 67 -14.46 1.99 10.56
CA ASN A 67 -14.96 0.78 11.20
C ASN A 67 -14.62 -0.51 10.44
N TYR A 68 -14.43 -0.41 9.12
CA TYR A 68 -14.13 -1.55 8.23
C TYR A 68 -12.72 -1.50 7.66
N VAL A 69 -11.79 -0.86 8.37
CA VAL A 69 -10.36 -0.93 8.05
C VAL A 69 -9.83 -2.27 8.53
N GLY A 70 -9.41 -3.11 7.58
CA GLY A 70 -8.79 -4.39 7.89
C GLY A 70 -7.42 -4.22 8.55
N LYS A 71 -6.91 -5.31 9.11
CA LYS A 71 -5.52 -5.37 9.60
C LYS A 71 -4.58 -5.66 8.44
N TYR A 72 -3.31 -5.31 8.60
CA TYR A 72 -2.28 -5.78 7.70
C TYR A 72 -2.08 -7.28 7.87
N GLU A 73 -2.11 -8.00 6.77
CA GLU A 73 -1.74 -9.41 6.65
C GLU A 73 -0.39 -9.51 5.96
N GLU A 74 0.50 -10.35 6.47
CA GLU A 74 1.82 -10.57 5.87
C GLU A 74 1.74 -11.59 4.73
N VAL A 75 2.53 -11.36 3.69
CA VAL A 75 2.66 -12.19 2.50
C VAL A 75 4.14 -12.39 2.23
N SER A 76 4.57 -13.64 2.13
CA SER A 76 5.99 -14.00 2.20
C SER A 76 6.72 -13.94 0.86
N SER A 77 5.99 -13.86 -0.26
CA SER A 77 6.58 -13.83 -1.60
C SER A 77 5.67 -13.16 -2.64
N ILE A 78 6.23 -12.89 -3.83
CA ILE A 78 5.48 -12.36 -4.97
C ILE A 78 4.42 -13.34 -5.49
N ASP A 79 4.71 -14.65 -5.45
CA ASP A 79 3.77 -15.68 -5.91
C ASP A 79 2.56 -15.81 -4.97
N GLU A 80 2.81 -15.70 -3.66
CA GLU A 80 1.76 -15.68 -2.65
C GLU A 80 0.90 -14.42 -2.78
N LEU A 81 1.52 -13.27 -3.08
CA LEU A 81 0.81 -12.03 -3.37
C LEU A 81 -0.10 -12.18 -4.59
N ASN A 82 0.43 -12.71 -5.70
CA ASN A 82 -0.36 -12.92 -6.91
C ASN A 82 -1.54 -13.87 -6.67
N THR A 83 -1.33 -14.92 -5.88
CA THR A 83 -2.41 -15.85 -5.48
C THR A 83 -3.48 -15.13 -4.66
N ARG A 84 -3.08 -14.29 -3.70
CA ARG A 84 -3.99 -13.53 -2.85
C ARG A 84 -4.81 -12.51 -3.65
N LEU A 85 -4.17 -11.80 -4.56
CA LEU A 85 -4.83 -10.84 -5.45
C LEU A 85 -5.78 -11.53 -6.44
N SER A 86 -5.38 -12.69 -6.97
CA SER A 86 -6.24 -13.50 -7.85
C SER A 86 -7.53 -13.95 -7.14
N ASN A 87 -7.45 -14.30 -5.85
CA ASN A 87 -8.64 -14.63 -5.04
C ASN A 87 -9.59 -13.44 -4.85
N LEU A 88 -9.09 -12.21 -5.01
CA LEU A 88 -9.88 -10.98 -4.98
C LEU A 88 -10.32 -10.54 -6.39
N ASN A 89 -9.96 -11.30 -7.44
CA ASN A 89 -10.11 -10.94 -8.85
C ASN A 89 -9.43 -9.61 -9.23
N ILE A 90 -8.26 -9.34 -8.64
CA ILE A 90 -7.47 -8.13 -8.89
C ILE A 90 -6.09 -8.53 -9.42
N ASN A 91 -5.52 -7.74 -10.32
CA ASN A 91 -4.16 -7.94 -10.84
C ASN A 91 -3.20 -6.87 -10.31
N LEU A 92 -1.92 -7.21 -10.16
CA LEU A 92 -0.91 -6.26 -9.69
C LEU A 92 -0.74 -5.05 -10.63
N GLU A 93 -0.98 -5.22 -11.93
CA GLU A 93 -0.89 -4.16 -12.95
C GLU A 93 -1.99 -3.09 -12.80
N GLU A 94 -3.07 -3.40 -12.08
CA GLU A 94 -4.18 -2.47 -11.83
C GLU A 94 -3.90 -1.55 -10.63
N PHE A 95 -2.81 -1.79 -9.89
CA PHE A 95 -2.42 -0.94 -8.76
C PHE A 95 -1.78 0.36 -9.25
N VAL A 96 -2.21 1.45 -8.62
CA VAL A 96 -1.60 2.77 -8.79
C VAL A 96 -0.54 2.98 -7.70
N ASP A 97 0.59 3.55 -8.08
CA ASP A 97 1.60 3.97 -7.11
C ASP A 97 1.04 5.11 -6.24
N SER A 98 0.87 4.84 -4.95
CA SER A 98 0.39 5.81 -3.97
C SER A 98 1.24 7.09 -3.87
N SER A 99 2.50 7.08 -4.32
CA SER A 99 3.33 8.28 -4.38
C SER A 99 2.91 9.25 -5.48
N GLN A 100 2.20 8.75 -6.50
CA GLN A 100 1.73 9.51 -7.66
C GLN A 100 0.27 9.95 -7.51
N ASP A 101 -0.47 9.38 -6.55
CA ASP A 101 -1.89 9.64 -6.36
C ASP A 101 -2.18 10.28 -5.00
N THR A 102 -2.53 11.57 -5.02
CA THR A 102 -2.95 12.32 -3.83
C THR A 102 -4.42 12.10 -3.47
N ALA A 103 -5.20 11.39 -4.30
CA ALA A 103 -6.62 11.14 -4.08
C ALA A 103 -6.89 9.92 -3.19
N TYR A 104 -5.84 9.37 -2.58
CA TYR A 104 -5.97 8.37 -1.53
C TYR A 104 -6.83 8.95 -0.40
N PRO A 105 -7.91 8.27 0.00
CA PRO A 105 -8.63 8.66 1.20
C PRO A 105 -7.75 8.26 2.39
N LEU A 106 -6.90 9.16 2.85
CA LEU A 106 -6.44 9.16 4.23
C LEU A 106 -7.22 10.22 4.99
#